data_AF-A0A1G9H8C2-F1
#
_entry.id   AF-A0A1G9H8C2-F1
#
_cell.length_a   1.000
_cell.length_b   1.000
_cell.length_c   1.000
_cell.angle_alpha   90.00
_cell.angle_beta   90.00
_cell.angle_gamma   90.00
#
_symmetry.space_group_name_H-M   'P 1'
#
loop_
_entity.id
_entity.type
_entity.pdbx_description
1 polymer ?
#
loop_
_entity_poly.entity_id
_entity_poly.type
_entity_poly.pdbx_seq_one_letter_code
_entity_poly.pdbx_strand_id
1 'polypeptide(L)'
;MHLTPAEQDRLTVFTVAELARRRRDRGALLSAPEVVALVADAVFEAAWDGLSMEEVIAAGRGAVRAEEARPGVAALVRRVEVDALFPTGTSLVAVDDPLGREPHPDDPGMVIPGVEEKMALAPGRARVEIEVTNTADVDVHVSSHYPFWQVNAALSFDRAAARGYRLDVPAGSSLCFPPGVTVTAELVKLGGAATAPRLTLEGGQ
;
A
#
# COMPACT_ATOMS: atom_id res chain seq x y z
N MET A 1 -15.53 31.64 19.83
CA MET A 1 -14.79 30.37 19.93
C MET A 1 -13.40 30.59 19.35
N HIS A 2 -12.38 29.95 19.91
CA HIS A 2 -11.01 29.98 19.37
C HIS A 2 -10.76 28.68 18.61
N LEU A 3 -11.26 28.61 17.37
CA LEU A 3 -11.13 27.43 16.53
C LEU A 3 -9.73 27.36 15.93
N THR A 4 -9.07 26.23 16.10
CA THR A 4 -7.83 25.87 15.42
C THR A 4 -8.08 25.65 13.92
N PRO A 5 -7.04 25.73 13.06
CA PRO A 5 -7.17 25.43 11.63
C PRO A 5 -7.76 24.04 11.37
N ALA A 6 -7.32 23.02 12.12
CA ALA A 6 -7.84 21.65 11.98
C ALA A 6 -9.35 21.54 12.31
N GLU A 7 -9.83 22.30 13.30
CA GLU A 7 -11.26 22.37 13.61
C GLU A 7 -12.05 23.11 12.51
N GLN A 8 -11.47 24.13 11.88
CA GLN A 8 -12.08 24.81 10.74
C GLN A 8 -12.18 23.89 9.51
N ASP A 9 -11.17 23.06 9.27
CA ASP A 9 -11.17 22.06 8.20
C ASP A 9 -12.25 21.00 8.44
N ARG A 10 -12.40 20.49 9.69
CA ARG A 10 -13.49 19.56 10.05
C ARG A 10 -14.87 20.16 9.82
N LEU A 11 -15.08 21.44 10.17
CA LEU A 11 -16.34 22.14 9.88
C LEU A 11 -16.60 22.28 8.37
N THR A 12 -15.55 22.41 7.57
CA THR A 12 -15.66 22.42 6.10
C THR A 12 -16.12 21.06 5.58
N VAL A 13 -15.52 19.96 6.06
CA VAL A 13 -15.95 18.60 5.72
C VAL A 13 -17.41 18.37 6.09
N PHE A 14 -17.80 18.70 7.33
CA PHE A 14 -19.19 18.64 7.79
C PHE A 14 -20.14 19.41 6.86
N THR A 15 -19.77 20.63 6.45
CA THR A 15 -20.59 21.45 5.54
C THR A 15 -20.80 20.77 4.19
N VAL A 16 -19.76 20.13 3.64
CA VAL A 16 -19.87 19.37 2.39
C VAL A 16 -20.71 18.11 2.58
N ALA A 17 -20.55 17.40 3.71
CA ALA A 17 -21.34 16.22 4.06
C ALA A 17 -22.84 16.57 4.17
N GLU A 18 -23.18 17.66 4.84
CA GLU A 18 -24.56 18.13 4.96
C GLU A 18 -25.15 18.55 3.61
N LEU A 19 -24.38 19.22 2.76
CA LEU A 19 -24.78 19.51 1.39
C LEU A 19 -25.04 18.22 0.59
N ALA A 20 -24.16 17.22 0.75
CA ALA A 20 -24.28 15.91 0.13
C ALA A 20 -25.53 15.15 0.59
N ARG A 21 -25.79 15.08 1.91
CA ARG A 21 -27.01 14.48 2.48
C ARG A 21 -28.26 15.11 1.87
N ARG A 22 -28.36 16.44 1.87
CA ARG A 22 -29.50 17.17 1.28
C ARG A 22 -29.70 16.87 -0.21
N ARG A 23 -28.62 16.69 -0.97
CA ARG A 23 -28.70 16.34 -2.41
C ARG A 23 -29.13 14.88 -2.59
N ARG A 24 -28.55 13.97 -1.81
CA ARG A 24 -28.91 12.55 -1.77
C ARG A 24 -30.38 12.33 -1.43
N ASP A 25 -30.90 13.06 -0.46
CA ASP A 25 -32.31 12.97 -0.03
C ASP A 25 -33.29 13.42 -1.13
N ARG A 26 -32.83 14.22 -2.10
CA ARG A 26 -33.59 14.58 -3.32
C ARG A 26 -33.36 13.60 -4.48
N GLY A 27 -32.67 12.49 -4.25
CA GLY A 27 -32.37 11.46 -5.25
C GLY A 27 -31.20 11.80 -6.18
N ALA A 28 -30.35 12.78 -5.84
CA ALA A 28 -29.17 13.08 -6.64
C ALA A 28 -28.06 12.05 -6.39
N LEU A 29 -27.41 11.60 -7.47
CA LEU A 29 -26.20 10.79 -7.38
C LEU A 29 -25.00 11.64 -6.92
N LEU A 30 -24.25 11.09 -5.98
CA LEU A 30 -23.12 11.71 -5.31
C LEU A 30 -21.88 11.76 -6.21
N SER A 31 -21.20 12.90 -6.19
CA SER A 31 -19.88 13.09 -6.77
C SER A 31 -18.77 12.62 -5.82
N ALA A 32 -17.54 12.46 -6.32
CA ALA A 32 -16.38 12.07 -5.51
C ALA A 32 -16.19 12.91 -4.22
N PRO A 33 -16.18 14.25 -4.23
CA PRO A 33 -16.01 15.03 -2.99
C PRO A 33 -17.18 14.85 -2.01
N GLU A 34 -18.39 14.60 -2.50
CA GLU A 34 -19.55 14.34 -1.64
C GLU A 34 -19.45 12.97 -0.97
N VAL A 35 -19.00 11.94 -1.70
CA VAL A 35 -18.73 10.62 -1.12
C VAL A 35 -17.63 10.72 -0.07
N VAL A 36 -16.50 11.36 -0.39
CA VAL A 36 -15.38 11.55 0.56
C VAL A 36 -15.86 12.25 1.83
N ALA A 37 -16.66 13.32 1.71
CA ALA A 37 -17.17 14.04 2.86
C ALA A 37 -18.12 13.18 3.72
N LEU A 38 -19.04 12.42 3.12
CA LEU A 38 -19.95 11.53 3.86
C LEU A 38 -19.20 10.40 4.59
N VAL A 39 -18.18 9.82 3.96
CA VAL A 39 -17.33 8.79 4.58
C VAL A 39 -16.54 9.39 5.75
N ALA A 40 -15.91 10.55 5.54
CA ALA A 40 -15.15 11.26 6.58
C ALA A 40 -16.03 11.65 7.77
N ASP A 41 -17.21 12.21 7.50
CA ASP A 41 -18.20 12.60 8.51
C ASP A 41 -18.66 11.40 9.34
N ALA A 42 -18.99 10.27 8.70
CA ALA A 42 -19.33 9.04 9.42
C ALA A 42 -18.19 8.53 10.31
N VAL A 43 -16.95 8.65 9.86
CA VAL A 43 -15.76 8.31 10.66
C VAL A 43 -15.60 9.24 11.86
N PHE A 44 -15.78 10.55 11.66
CA PHE A 44 -15.66 11.52 12.74
C PHE A 44 -16.70 11.31 13.83
N GLU A 45 -17.96 11.12 13.47
CA GLU A 45 -19.04 10.88 14.44
C GLU A 45 -18.85 9.55 15.18
N ALA A 46 -18.50 8.48 14.47
CA ALA A 46 -18.24 7.18 15.09
C ALA A 46 -17.05 7.22 16.07
N ALA A 47 -15.98 7.93 15.72
CA ALA A 47 -14.82 8.12 16.60
C ALA A 47 -15.16 8.98 17.82
N TRP A 48 -15.98 10.03 17.62
CA TRP A 48 -16.46 10.91 18.68
C TRP A 48 -17.33 10.16 19.69
N ASP A 49 -18.17 9.23 19.21
CA ASP A 49 -18.99 8.34 20.04
C ASP A 49 -18.15 7.27 20.80
N GLY A 50 -16.84 7.22 20.57
CA GLY A 50 -15.92 6.34 21.26
C GLY A 50 -15.98 4.88 20.79
N LEU A 51 -16.46 4.64 19.57
CA LEU A 51 -16.43 3.31 18.96
C LEU A 51 -15.00 2.82 18.73
N SER A 52 -14.83 1.50 18.60
CA SER A 52 -13.54 0.90 18.29
C SER A 52 -13.07 1.27 16.86
N MET A 53 -11.76 1.21 16.62
CA MET A 53 -11.19 1.48 15.27
C MET A 53 -11.87 0.66 14.17
N GLU A 54 -12.18 -0.62 14.45
CA GLU A 54 -12.86 -1.51 13.51
C GLU A 54 -14.29 -1.01 13.19
N GLU A 55 -15.05 -0.63 14.22
CA GLU A 55 -16.41 -0.09 14.07
C GLU A 55 -16.42 1.27 13.36
N VAL A 56 -15.43 2.12 13.63
CA VAL A 56 -15.26 3.41 12.92
C VAL A 56 -14.97 3.20 11.43
N ILE A 57 -14.07 2.27 11.09
CA ILE A 57 -13.81 1.92 9.69
C ILE A 57 -15.08 1.35 9.03
N ALA A 58 -15.81 0.50 9.74
CA ALA A 58 -17.07 -0.06 9.27
C ALA A 58 -18.15 1.03 9.04
N ALA A 59 -18.23 2.03 9.92
CA ALA A 59 -19.12 3.18 9.74
C ALA A 59 -18.78 3.98 8.47
N GLY A 60 -17.48 4.20 8.23
CA GLY A 60 -17.01 4.82 6.98
C GLY A 60 -17.40 4.04 5.73
N ARG A 61 -17.21 2.71 5.72
CA ARG A 61 -17.64 1.84 4.59
C ARG A 61 -19.16 1.78 4.43
N GLY A 62 -19.91 1.93 5.51
CA GLY A 62 -21.37 1.92 5.51
C GLY A 62 -22.01 3.27 5.15
N ALA A 63 -21.24 4.34 5.01
CA ALA A 63 -21.76 5.71 4.88
C ALA A 63 -22.49 5.96 3.55
N VAL A 64 -22.04 5.31 2.48
CA VAL A 64 -22.54 5.49 1.11
C VAL A 64 -22.56 4.15 0.38
N ARG A 65 -23.68 3.83 -0.26
CA ARG A 65 -23.80 2.66 -1.14
C ARG A 65 -23.26 2.99 -2.53
N ALA A 66 -22.70 1.99 -3.22
CA ALA A 66 -22.18 2.16 -4.58
C ALA A 66 -23.21 2.76 -5.56
N GLU A 67 -24.48 2.37 -5.42
CA GLU A 67 -25.58 2.84 -6.28
C GLU A 67 -25.95 4.31 -6.06
N GLU A 68 -25.57 4.90 -4.92
CA GLU A 68 -25.83 6.31 -4.60
C GLU A 68 -24.78 7.24 -5.22
N ALA A 69 -23.70 6.69 -5.77
CA ALA A 69 -22.62 7.45 -6.39
C ALA A 69 -22.77 7.53 -7.92
N ARG A 70 -22.22 8.60 -8.51
CA ARG A 70 -22.16 8.73 -9.97
C ARG A 70 -21.26 7.64 -10.58
N PRO A 71 -21.48 7.24 -11.84
CA PRO A 71 -20.59 6.32 -12.55
C PRO A 71 -19.12 6.78 -12.48
N GLY A 72 -18.22 5.83 -12.20
CA GLY A 72 -16.78 6.07 -12.05
C GLY A 72 -16.32 6.57 -10.68
N VAL A 73 -17.21 7.05 -9.81
CA VAL A 73 -16.82 7.56 -8.48
C VAL A 73 -16.19 6.47 -7.60
N ALA A 74 -16.71 5.23 -7.67
CA ALA A 74 -16.14 4.10 -6.94
C ALA A 74 -14.68 3.77 -7.33
N ALA A 75 -14.29 4.05 -8.57
CA ALA A 75 -12.91 3.88 -9.02
C ALA A 75 -12.01 5.06 -8.64
N LEU A 76 -12.58 6.26 -8.47
CA LEU A 76 -11.85 7.45 -8.02
C LEU A 76 -11.60 7.45 -6.51
N VAL A 77 -12.59 7.03 -5.71
CA VAL A 77 -12.54 7.05 -4.24
C VAL A 77 -12.15 5.67 -3.72
N ARG A 78 -10.87 5.32 -3.86
CA ARG A 78 -10.30 4.03 -3.42
C ARG A 78 -9.90 4.03 -1.94
N ARG A 79 -9.60 5.19 -1.38
CA ARG A 79 -9.18 5.33 0.01
C ARG A 79 -9.55 6.71 0.52
N VAL A 80 -10.12 6.75 1.72
CA VAL A 80 -10.36 8.00 2.47
C VAL A 80 -9.59 7.92 3.77
N GLU A 81 -8.75 8.91 4.02
CA GLU A 81 -7.94 8.98 5.23
C GLU A 81 -8.25 10.27 5.98
N VAL A 82 -8.57 10.15 7.27
CA VAL A 82 -8.89 11.30 8.11
C VAL A 82 -8.32 11.14 9.53
N ASP A 83 -7.85 12.24 10.10
CA ASP A 83 -7.46 12.31 11.51
C ASP A 83 -8.70 12.50 12.38
N ALA A 84 -9.18 11.40 12.97
CA ALA A 84 -10.37 11.38 13.82
C ALA A 84 -10.00 11.51 15.30
N LEU A 85 -10.83 12.22 16.06
CA LEU A 85 -10.64 12.40 17.51
C LEU A 85 -11.39 11.30 18.26
N PHE A 86 -10.64 10.41 18.92
CA PHE A 86 -11.16 9.39 19.82
C PHE A 86 -11.05 9.88 21.29
N PRO A 87 -11.73 9.21 22.25
CA PRO A 87 -11.53 9.46 23.68
C PRO A 87 -10.06 9.35 24.14
N THR A 88 -9.24 8.55 23.43
CA THR A 88 -7.81 8.37 23.70
C THR A 88 -6.90 9.38 22.99
N GLY A 89 -7.46 10.28 22.19
CA GLY A 89 -6.74 11.25 21.38
C GLY A 89 -6.96 11.06 19.88
N THR A 90 -6.24 11.84 19.07
CA THR A 90 -6.38 11.80 17.60
C THR A 90 -5.65 10.58 17.02
N SER A 91 -6.26 9.92 16.04
CA SER A 91 -5.65 8.83 15.28
C SER A 91 -6.08 8.89 13.81
N LEU A 92 -5.17 8.51 12.91
CA LEU A 92 -5.46 8.38 11.49
C LEU A 92 -6.36 7.17 11.27
N VAL A 93 -7.51 7.39 10.65
CA VAL A 93 -8.42 6.35 10.19
C VAL A 93 -8.33 6.27 8.68
N ALA A 94 -8.03 5.08 8.15
CA ALA A 94 -8.01 4.79 6.73
C ALA A 94 -9.17 3.86 6.37
N VAL A 95 -10.06 4.32 5.50
CA VAL A 95 -11.17 3.55 4.94
C VAL A 95 -10.80 3.17 3.51
N ASP A 96 -10.28 1.95 3.35
CA ASP A 96 -10.02 1.37 2.03
C ASP A 96 -11.32 0.89 1.38
N ASP A 97 -11.46 1.19 0.10
CA ASP A 97 -12.56 0.83 -0.79
C ASP A 97 -13.96 1.09 -0.20
N PRO A 98 -14.27 2.35 0.19
CA PRO A 98 -15.51 2.67 0.90
C PRO A 98 -16.78 2.31 0.13
N LEU A 99 -16.73 2.22 -1.20
CA LEU A 99 -17.87 1.85 -2.05
C LEU A 99 -17.89 0.36 -2.44
N GLY A 100 -16.88 -0.43 -2.06
CA GLY A 100 -16.86 -1.89 -2.22
C GLY A 100 -17.06 -2.44 -3.64
N ARG A 101 -16.81 -1.62 -4.67
CA ARG A 101 -17.05 -2.00 -6.07
C ARG A 101 -15.77 -2.50 -6.73
N GLU A 102 -15.88 -3.61 -7.45
CA GLU A 102 -14.82 -4.10 -8.32
C GLU A 102 -14.51 -3.08 -9.45
N PRO A 103 -13.25 -3.01 -9.90
CA PRO A 103 -12.86 -2.23 -11.07
C PRO A 103 -13.64 -2.66 -12.32
N HIS A 104 -13.98 -1.69 -13.18
CA HIS A 104 -14.68 -1.90 -14.43
C HIS A 104 -13.92 -1.28 -15.61
N PRO A 105 -13.95 -1.88 -16.81
CA PRO A 105 -13.27 -1.33 -17.99
C PRO A 105 -13.59 0.13 -18.32
N ASP A 106 -14.82 0.57 -18.03
CA ASP A 106 -15.28 1.95 -18.28
C ASP A 106 -14.89 2.95 -17.18
N ASP A 107 -14.07 2.53 -16.20
CA ASP A 107 -13.66 3.43 -15.12
C ASP A 107 -12.71 4.53 -15.57
N PRO A 108 -12.80 5.73 -14.96
CA PRO A 108 -11.87 6.81 -15.23
C PRO A 108 -10.42 6.39 -14.97
N GLY A 109 -9.57 6.56 -15.98
CA GLY A 109 -8.15 6.22 -15.85
C GLY A 109 -7.85 4.72 -15.91
N MET A 110 -8.80 3.89 -16.30
CA MET A 110 -8.58 2.45 -16.45
C MET A 110 -7.46 2.15 -17.46
N VAL A 111 -6.50 1.33 -17.04
CA VAL A 111 -5.39 0.89 -17.88
C VAL A 111 -5.76 -0.44 -18.51
N ILE A 112 -5.83 -0.47 -19.84
CA ILE A 112 -6.07 -1.68 -20.62
C ILE A 112 -4.71 -2.16 -21.16
N PRO A 113 -4.17 -3.30 -20.68
CA PRO A 113 -2.93 -3.85 -21.21
C PRO A 113 -3.05 -4.15 -22.71
N GLY A 114 -2.02 -3.81 -23.49
CA GLY A 114 -1.98 -4.12 -24.92
C GLY A 114 -1.76 -5.61 -25.23
N VAL A 115 -1.27 -6.37 -24.24
CA VAL A 115 -1.08 -7.82 -24.29
C VAL A 115 -1.39 -8.41 -22.91
N GLU A 116 -1.88 -9.64 -22.88
CA GLU A 116 -2.12 -10.38 -21.62
C GLU A 116 -0.86 -11.12 -21.11
N GLU A 117 0.17 -11.21 -21.95
CA GLU A 117 1.40 -11.95 -21.65
C GLU A 117 2.23 -11.26 -20.56
N LYS A 118 2.73 -12.05 -19.62
CA LYS A 118 3.67 -11.55 -18.62
C LYS A 118 4.99 -11.16 -19.29
N MET A 119 5.46 -9.94 -19.01
CA MET A 119 6.76 -9.50 -19.50
C MET A 119 7.90 -10.26 -18.82
N ALA A 120 8.82 -10.80 -19.61
CA ALA A 120 10.00 -11.47 -19.10
C ALA A 120 10.92 -10.48 -18.36
N LEU A 121 11.32 -10.83 -17.13
CA LEU A 121 12.30 -10.05 -16.37
C LEU A 121 13.70 -10.29 -16.95
N ALA A 122 14.47 -9.21 -17.15
CA ALA A 122 15.87 -9.24 -17.58
C ALA A 122 16.17 -10.27 -18.70
N PRO A 123 15.53 -10.15 -19.87
CA PRO A 123 15.62 -11.15 -20.93
C PRO A 123 17.06 -11.37 -21.38
N GLY A 124 17.42 -12.64 -21.62
CA GLY A 124 18.74 -13.03 -22.10
C GLY A 124 19.88 -12.97 -21.08
N ARG A 125 19.63 -12.61 -19.81
CA ARG A 125 20.65 -12.63 -18.76
C ARG A 125 20.80 -13.99 -18.10
N ALA A 126 22.03 -14.32 -17.73
CA ALA A 126 22.37 -15.55 -17.01
C ALA A 126 21.70 -15.56 -15.63
N ARG A 127 21.21 -16.74 -15.25
CA ARG A 127 20.56 -17.02 -13.97
C ARG A 127 21.28 -18.13 -13.23
N VAL A 128 21.23 -18.05 -11.90
CA VAL A 128 21.65 -19.13 -11.02
C VAL A 128 20.61 -19.29 -9.92
N GLU A 129 20.39 -20.53 -9.50
CA GLU A 129 19.54 -20.85 -8.36
C GLU A 129 20.44 -21.11 -7.16
N ILE A 130 20.07 -20.59 -5.99
CA ILE A 130 20.85 -20.77 -4.77
C ILE A 130 19.92 -21.02 -3.58
N GLU A 131 20.28 -22.01 -2.76
CA GLU A 131 19.62 -22.24 -1.47
C GLU A 131 20.20 -21.29 -0.42
N VAL A 132 19.31 -20.61 0.29
CA VAL A 132 19.67 -19.59 1.29
C VAL A 132 18.95 -19.89 2.58
N THR A 133 19.70 -20.08 3.66
CA THR A 133 19.14 -20.32 5.00
C THR A 133 19.37 -19.09 5.86
N ASN A 134 18.30 -18.53 6.42
CA ASN A 134 18.42 -17.46 7.41
C ASN A 134 18.71 -18.04 8.80
N THR A 135 19.87 -17.70 9.37
CA THR A 135 20.28 -18.15 10.70
C THR A 135 19.97 -17.15 11.81
N ALA A 136 19.33 -16.02 11.50
CA ALA A 136 18.84 -15.07 12.50
C ALA A 136 17.51 -15.53 13.11
N ASP A 137 17.12 -14.88 14.20
CA ASP A 137 15.83 -15.01 14.88
C ASP A 137 14.76 -14.03 14.34
N VAL A 138 15.12 -13.22 13.34
CA VAL A 138 14.25 -12.23 12.67
C VAL A 138 14.24 -12.43 11.16
N ASP A 139 13.15 -11.99 10.52
CA ASP A 139 13.03 -11.96 9.06
C ASP A 139 14.12 -11.08 8.44
N VAL A 140 14.68 -11.55 7.33
CA VAL A 140 15.61 -10.76 6.51
C VAL A 140 15.01 -10.56 5.12
N HIS A 141 14.81 -9.30 4.73
CA HIS A 141 14.38 -8.96 3.37
C HIS A 141 15.56 -8.47 2.53
N VAL A 142 15.68 -9.01 1.31
CA VAL A 142 16.69 -8.57 0.33
C VAL A 142 15.97 -7.94 -0.85
N SER A 143 16.35 -6.71 -1.21
CA SER A 143 15.72 -5.98 -2.32
C SER A 143 16.29 -6.40 -3.69
N SER A 144 15.48 -6.18 -4.73
CA SER A 144 15.73 -6.60 -6.12
C SER A 144 17.12 -6.28 -6.67
N HIS A 145 17.73 -5.15 -6.28
CA HIS A 145 19.00 -4.65 -6.84
C HIS A 145 20.17 -4.68 -5.85
N TYR A 146 19.96 -5.24 -4.66
CA TYR A 146 21.06 -5.38 -3.72
C TYR A 146 22.07 -6.43 -4.24
N PRO A 147 23.38 -6.16 -4.20
CA PRO A 147 24.40 -7.15 -4.58
C PRO A 147 24.29 -8.39 -3.71
N PHE A 148 23.85 -9.52 -4.29
CA PHE A 148 23.39 -10.65 -3.46
C PHE A 148 24.49 -11.23 -2.58
N TRP A 149 25.74 -11.23 -3.06
CA TRP A 149 26.90 -11.66 -2.28
C TRP A 149 27.21 -10.79 -1.06
N GLN A 150 26.65 -9.58 -0.96
CA GLN A 150 26.90 -8.65 0.15
C GLN A 150 25.73 -8.58 1.16
N VAL A 151 24.66 -9.38 0.99
CA VAL A 151 23.49 -9.34 1.89
C VAL A 151 23.87 -9.68 3.34
N ASN A 152 22.95 -9.49 4.28
CA ASN A 152 23.14 -9.77 5.71
C ASN A 152 23.90 -11.09 5.94
N ALA A 153 24.93 -11.07 6.80
CA ALA A 153 25.79 -12.22 7.08
C ALA A 153 25.04 -13.40 7.72
N ALA A 154 23.87 -13.16 8.33
CA ALA A 154 22.98 -14.19 8.85
C ALA A 154 22.33 -15.04 7.74
N LEU A 155 22.40 -14.63 6.47
CA LEU A 155 22.00 -15.47 5.35
C LEU A 155 23.17 -16.38 4.94
N SER A 156 23.02 -17.67 5.22
CA SER A 156 23.98 -18.73 4.91
C SER A 156 23.72 -19.32 3.53
N PHE A 157 24.72 -19.21 2.64
CA PHE A 157 24.72 -19.71 1.26
C PHE A 157 26.13 -19.58 0.64
N ASP A 158 26.33 -20.09 -0.58
CA ASP A 158 27.57 -19.89 -1.33
C ASP A 158 27.69 -18.45 -1.88
N ARG A 159 28.39 -17.60 -1.13
CA ARG A 159 28.66 -16.20 -1.47
C ARG A 159 29.47 -16.03 -2.76
N ALA A 160 30.35 -16.98 -3.07
CA ALA A 160 31.18 -16.93 -4.26
C ALA A 160 30.34 -17.19 -5.52
N ALA A 161 29.42 -18.16 -5.46
CA ALA A 161 28.47 -18.44 -6.53
C ALA A 161 27.52 -17.25 -6.80
N ALA A 162 27.16 -16.50 -5.77
CA ALA A 162 26.30 -15.31 -5.88
C ALA A 162 27.02 -14.03 -6.38
N ARG A 163 28.34 -14.07 -6.59
CA ARG A 163 29.11 -12.86 -6.93
C ARG A 163 28.74 -12.32 -8.31
N GLY A 164 28.39 -11.05 -8.40
CA GLY A 164 27.95 -10.40 -9.64
C GLY A 164 26.47 -10.62 -9.97
N TYR A 165 25.69 -11.20 -9.05
CA TYR A 165 24.26 -11.42 -9.20
C TYR A 165 23.41 -10.58 -8.22
N ARG A 166 22.13 -10.41 -8.57
CA ARG A 166 21.06 -9.85 -7.74
C ARG A 166 19.84 -10.78 -7.82
N LEU A 167 18.85 -10.62 -6.94
CA LEU A 167 17.60 -11.38 -7.03
C LEU A 167 16.92 -11.16 -8.39
N ASP A 168 16.41 -12.23 -9.00
CA ASP A 168 15.60 -12.16 -10.23
C ASP A 168 14.12 -11.92 -9.90
N VAL A 169 13.86 -10.79 -9.25
CA VAL A 169 12.52 -10.33 -8.89
C VAL A 169 12.22 -8.98 -9.56
N PRO A 170 10.95 -8.56 -9.66
CA PRO A 170 10.60 -7.25 -10.22
C PRO A 170 11.40 -6.10 -9.60
N ALA A 171 11.73 -5.09 -10.40
CA ALA A 171 12.44 -3.92 -9.89
C ALA A 171 11.61 -3.22 -8.79
N GLY A 172 12.25 -2.92 -7.67
CA GLY A 172 11.60 -2.32 -6.49
C GLY A 172 10.99 -3.32 -5.49
N SER A 173 10.89 -4.61 -5.82
CA SER A 173 10.42 -5.62 -4.86
C SER A 173 11.56 -6.19 -4.01
N SER A 174 11.21 -7.07 -3.06
CA SER A 174 12.13 -7.81 -2.21
C SER A 174 11.68 -9.27 -2.04
N LEU A 175 12.60 -10.12 -1.61
CA LEU A 175 12.32 -11.48 -1.15
C LEU A 175 12.58 -11.57 0.36
N CYS A 176 11.65 -12.19 1.09
CA CYS A 176 11.79 -12.46 2.52
C CYS A 176 12.44 -13.83 2.76
N PHE A 177 13.36 -13.88 3.72
CA PHE A 177 13.96 -15.09 4.25
C PHE A 177 13.58 -15.22 5.74
N PRO A 178 12.59 -16.05 6.09
CA PRO A 178 12.15 -16.21 7.49
C PRO A 178 13.19 -16.94 8.37
N PRO A 179 13.21 -16.72 9.70
CA PRO A 179 14.10 -17.38 10.65
C PRO A 179 14.15 -18.90 10.50
N GLY A 180 15.34 -19.45 10.34
CA GLY A 180 15.59 -20.90 10.28
C GLY A 180 15.09 -21.59 9.01
N VAL A 181 14.51 -20.86 8.05
CA VAL A 181 13.96 -21.44 6.81
C VAL A 181 14.99 -21.35 5.70
N THR A 182 15.16 -22.47 4.98
CA THR A 182 15.88 -22.49 3.69
C THR A 182 14.92 -22.12 2.57
N VAL A 183 15.26 -21.05 1.85
CA VAL A 183 14.52 -20.57 0.68
C VAL A 183 15.42 -20.68 -0.53
N THR A 184 14.89 -21.27 -1.60
CA THR A 184 15.53 -21.31 -2.90
C THR A 184 15.30 -19.98 -3.62
N ALA A 185 16.38 -19.24 -3.89
CA ALA A 185 16.33 -17.94 -4.54
C ALA A 185 16.90 -18.01 -5.97
N GLU A 186 16.15 -17.47 -6.93
CA GLU A 186 16.66 -17.23 -8.28
C GLU A 186 17.43 -15.91 -8.33
N LEU A 187 18.66 -15.95 -8.85
CA LEU A 187 19.50 -14.78 -9.04
C LEU A 187 19.74 -14.53 -10.54
N VAL A 188 19.79 -13.27 -10.93
CA VAL A 188 20.12 -12.82 -12.28
C VAL A 188 21.38 -11.95 -12.27
N LYS A 189 22.22 -12.11 -13.31
CA LYS A 189 23.46 -11.35 -13.45
C LYS A 189 23.19 -9.85 -13.48
N LEU A 190 23.99 -9.08 -12.73
CA LEU A 190 23.92 -7.62 -12.73
C LEU A 190 24.13 -7.05 -14.13
N GLY A 191 23.38 -5.99 -14.45
CA GLY A 191 23.60 -5.20 -15.66
C GLY A 191 24.76 -4.20 -15.50
N GLY A 192 25.00 -3.40 -16.54
CA GLY A 192 26.07 -2.39 -16.54
C GLY A 192 27.46 -3.02 -16.44
N ALA A 193 28.36 -2.40 -15.69
CA ALA A 193 29.72 -2.91 -15.46
C ALA A 193 29.77 -4.21 -14.62
N ALA A 194 28.62 -4.68 -14.11
CA ALA A 194 28.50 -5.83 -13.22
C ALA A 194 29.38 -5.74 -11.96
N THR A 195 29.69 -4.51 -11.53
CA THR A 195 30.38 -4.20 -10.30
C THR A 195 29.42 -3.55 -9.32
N ALA A 196 29.65 -3.76 -8.03
CA ALA A 196 28.96 -3.02 -6.98
C ALA A 196 30.00 -2.51 -5.99
N PRO A 197 29.88 -1.26 -5.51
CA PRO A 197 30.68 -0.80 -4.38
C PRO A 197 30.40 -1.71 -3.17
N ARG A 198 31.33 -1.72 -2.22
CA ARG A 198 31.10 -2.41 -0.96
C ARG A 198 30.02 -1.65 -0.19
N LEU A 199 28.90 -2.31 0.08
CA LEU A 199 27.74 -1.74 0.79
C LEU A 199 27.69 -2.17 2.26
N THR A 200 28.60 -3.05 2.68
CA THR A 200 28.79 -3.46 4.07
C THR A 200 30.04 -2.81 4.66
N LEU A 201 29.90 -2.24 5.85
CA LEU A 201 31.04 -1.77 6.65
C LEU A 201 31.84 -2.98 7.16
N GLU A 202 33.15 -2.85 7.31
CA GLU A 202 33.93 -3.86 8.04
C GLU A 202 33.44 -3.93 9.49
N GLY A 203 33.21 -5.14 9.99
CA GLY A 203 32.79 -5.35 11.36
C GLY A 203 33.77 -4.70 12.32
N GLY A 204 33.26 -3.87 13.23
CA GLY A 204 33.93 -3.65 14.50
C GLY A 204 34.06 -5.01 15.18
N GLN A 205 35.29 -5.32 15.59
CA GLN A 205 35.58 -6.41 16.52
C GLN A 205 34.79 -6.25 17.82
#